data_AF-A0A7V8JTI1-F1
#
_entry.id   AF-A0A7V8JTI1-F1
#
_cell.length_a   1.000
_cell.length_b   1.000
_cell.length_c   1.000
_cell.angle_alpha   90.00
_cell.angle_beta   90.00
_cell.angle_gamma   90.00
#
_symmetry.space_group_name_H-M   'P 1'
#
loop_
_entity.id
_entity.type
_entity.pdbx_description
1 polymer ?
#
loop_
_entity_poly.entity_id
_entity_poly.type
_entity_poly.pdbx_seq_one_letter_code
_entity_poly.pdbx_strand_id
1 'polypeptide(L)'
;MTMLGIKTLLPRAPRSALLIGTGVQAAAHADALVEFFGVTQFWVAARDLPRTQAFCSALCERHPQVVASPLPAELLQHDLPRTDVLIALTTSRTAVIPEHVASDTLAIGVGAFKPDMVEFPAALLHARAIVVDDLGGAHHEAGDLIQAKVDWERVTAIGDVLSGKADKAALSKNGALPVFKTVGQASWDLAAGRVMRASLAR
;
A
#
# COMPACT_ATOMS: atom_id res chain seq x y z
N MET A 1 -0.37 4.29 -9.07
CA MET A 1 0.62 4.71 -8.05
C MET A 1 1.23 3.52 -7.30
N THR A 2 0.45 2.67 -6.64
CA THR A 2 0.96 1.58 -5.77
C THR A 2 2.01 0.68 -6.42
N MET A 3 1.80 0.21 -7.66
CA MET A 3 2.78 -0.63 -8.36
C MET A 3 4.12 0.07 -8.60
N LEU A 4 4.09 1.37 -8.91
CA LEU A 4 5.30 2.20 -9.02
C LEU A 4 5.99 2.35 -7.66
N GLY A 5 5.22 2.54 -6.59
CA GLY A 5 5.72 2.55 -5.21
C GLY A 5 6.51 1.27 -4.89
N ILE A 6 5.91 0.12 -5.18
CA ILE A 6 6.56 -1.18 -4.97
C ILE A 6 7.83 -1.32 -5.81
N LYS A 7 7.76 -1.06 -7.12
CA LYS A 7 8.93 -1.14 -8.02
C LYS A 7 10.07 -0.23 -7.59
N THR A 8 9.73 0.95 -7.04
CA THR A 8 10.71 1.95 -6.63
C THR A 8 11.31 1.64 -5.27
N LEU A 9 10.53 1.20 -4.30
CA LEU A 9 10.93 1.13 -2.89
C LEU A 9 11.31 -0.28 -2.43
N LEU A 10 10.68 -1.31 -2.98
CA LEU A 10 11.05 -2.69 -2.67
C LEU A 10 12.34 -3.06 -3.43
N PRO A 11 13.36 -3.67 -2.79
CA PRO A 11 14.62 -4.00 -3.45
C PRO A 11 14.53 -5.24 -4.37
N ARG A 12 13.38 -5.90 -4.41
CA ARG A 12 13.10 -7.14 -5.13
C ARG A 12 11.67 -7.15 -5.64
N ALA A 13 11.37 -8.00 -6.62
CA ALA A 13 9.99 -8.22 -7.04
C ALA A 13 9.19 -8.88 -5.89
N PRO A 14 7.97 -8.42 -5.61
CA PRO A 14 7.13 -9.05 -4.60
C PRO A 14 6.65 -10.41 -5.11
N ARG A 15 6.61 -11.41 -4.23
CA ARG A 15 6.01 -12.72 -4.45
C ARG A 15 4.79 -12.95 -3.56
N SER A 16 4.66 -12.15 -2.50
CA SER A 16 3.54 -12.25 -1.57
C SER A 16 2.99 -10.89 -1.13
N ALA A 17 1.69 -10.85 -0.85
CA ALA A 17 1.00 -9.65 -0.39
C ALA A 17 0.02 -9.94 0.75
N LEU A 18 -0.05 -9.04 1.73
CA LEU A 18 -1.17 -8.93 2.66
C LEU A 18 -2.03 -7.74 2.25
N LEU A 19 -3.32 -7.97 1.99
CA LEU A 19 -4.29 -6.93 1.69
C LEU A 19 -5.21 -6.73 2.91
N ILE A 20 -5.36 -5.49 3.36
CA ILE A 20 -6.32 -5.11 4.39
C ILE A 20 -7.46 -4.36 3.71
N GLY A 21 -8.64 -5.00 3.63
CA GLY A 21 -9.80 -4.52 2.90
C GLY A 21 -10.24 -5.46 1.77
N THR A 22 -11.54 -5.44 1.44
CA THR A 22 -12.20 -6.30 0.45
C THR A 22 -13.10 -5.49 -0.50
N GLY A 23 -12.71 -4.24 -0.75
CA GLY A 23 -13.40 -3.30 -1.65
C GLY A 23 -12.89 -3.37 -3.09
N VAL A 24 -13.41 -2.48 -3.93
CA VAL A 24 -13.02 -2.37 -5.35
C VAL A 24 -11.52 -2.09 -5.50
N GLN A 25 -10.96 -1.23 -4.65
CA GLN A 25 -9.52 -0.95 -4.65
C GLN A 25 -8.71 -2.22 -4.33
N ALA A 26 -9.15 -3.04 -3.36
CA ALA A 26 -8.45 -4.27 -3.02
C ALA A 26 -8.47 -5.28 -4.18
N ALA A 27 -9.60 -5.42 -4.87
CA ALA A 27 -9.70 -6.29 -6.04
C ALA A 27 -8.74 -5.82 -7.16
N ALA A 28 -8.80 -4.54 -7.52
CA ALA A 28 -7.94 -3.97 -8.56
C ALA A 28 -6.44 -4.06 -8.21
N HIS A 29 -6.08 -3.88 -6.93
CA HIS A 29 -4.70 -4.03 -6.48
C HIS A 29 -4.23 -5.48 -6.51
N ALA A 30 -5.10 -6.44 -6.15
CA ALA A 30 -4.78 -7.85 -6.26
C ALA A 30 -4.53 -8.23 -7.72
N ASP A 31 -5.43 -7.85 -8.63
CA ASP A 31 -5.27 -8.12 -10.07
C ASP A 31 -3.98 -7.48 -10.62
N ALA A 32 -3.70 -6.22 -10.28
CA ALA A 32 -2.47 -5.54 -10.71
C ALA A 32 -1.18 -6.19 -10.17
N LEU A 33 -1.19 -6.68 -8.92
CA LEU A 33 -0.05 -7.39 -8.34
C LEU A 33 0.23 -8.71 -9.08
N VAL A 34 -0.82 -9.44 -9.45
CA VAL A 34 -0.71 -10.67 -10.23
C VAL A 34 -0.19 -10.36 -11.63
N GLU A 35 -0.81 -9.42 -12.34
CA GLU A 35 -0.51 -9.13 -13.74
C GLU A 35 0.86 -8.47 -13.94
N PHE A 36 1.25 -7.55 -13.04
CA PHE A 36 2.47 -6.77 -13.21
C PHE A 36 3.71 -7.44 -12.60
N PHE A 37 3.55 -8.11 -11.46
CA PHE A 37 4.67 -8.71 -10.72
C PHE A 37 4.63 -10.24 -10.68
N GLY A 38 3.52 -10.88 -11.04
CA GLY A 38 3.37 -12.33 -10.90
C GLY A 38 3.23 -12.78 -9.44
N VAL A 39 2.65 -11.94 -8.56
CA VAL A 39 2.40 -12.33 -7.16
C VAL A 39 1.41 -13.51 -7.14
N THR A 40 1.75 -14.57 -6.42
CA THR A 40 0.90 -15.76 -6.32
C THR A 40 0.37 -16.01 -4.91
N GLN A 41 1.00 -15.44 -3.88
CA GLN A 41 0.62 -15.67 -2.49
C GLN A 41 -0.06 -14.44 -1.88
N PHE A 42 -1.32 -14.61 -1.46
CA PHE A 42 -2.09 -13.54 -0.84
C PHE A 42 -2.61 -13.94 0.53
N TRP A 43 -2.56 -13.00 1.46
CA TRP A 43 -3.37 -12.99 2.65
C TRP A 43 -4.32 -11.80 2.59
N VAL A 44 -5.57 -11.98 3.03
CA VAL A 44 -6.58 -10.93 3.00
C VAL A 44 -7.23 -10.82 4.36
N ALA A 45 -7.26 -9.62 4.91
CA ALA A 45 -7.90 -9.34 6.20
C ALA A 45 -8.94 -8.24 6.05
N ALA A 46 -10.11 -8.45 6.64
CA ALA A 46 -11.12 -7.41 6.86
C ALA A 46 -12.01 -7.80 8.06
N ARG A 47 -12.83 -6.85 8.53
CA ARG A 47 -13.73 -7.07 9.68
C ARG A 47 -14.78 -8.16 9.45
N ASP A 48 -15.18 -8.36 8.20
CA ASP A 48 -16.22 -9.34 7.81
C ASP A 48 -15.53 -10.57 7.22
N LEU A 49 -15.46 -11.65 8.01
CA LEU A 49 -14.79 -12.88 7.60
C LEU A 49 -15.48 -13.58 6.41
N PRO A 50 -16.82 -13.76 6.38
CA PRO A 50 -17.51 -14.28 5.19
C PRO A 50 -17.21 -13.49 3.91
N ARG A 51 -17.22 -12.16 3.97
CA ARG A 51 -16.86 -11.31 2.82
C ARG A 51 -15.39 -11.47 2.42
N THR A 52 -14.50 -11.67 3.40
CA THR A 52 -13.08 -11.93 3.15
C THR A 52 -12.86 -13.27 2.46
N GLN A 53 -13.57 -14.32 2.89
CA GLN A 53 -13.56 -15.62 2.23
C GLN A 53 -14.06 -15.52 0.79
N ALA A 54 -15.19 -14.84 0.56
CA ALA A 54 -15.73 -14.63 -0.78
C ALA A 54 -14.75 -13.85 -1.68
N PHE A 55 -14.06 -12.83 -1.15
CA PHE A 55 -13.03 -12.10 -1.87
C PHE A 55 -11.87 -13.02 -2.29
N CYS A 56 -11.37 -13.85 -1.37
CA CYS A 56 -10.30 -14.81 -1.66
C CYS A 56 -10.72 -15.81 -2.74
N SER A 57 -11.92 -16.39 -2.64
CA SER A 57 -12.44 -17.32 -3.65
C SER A 57 -12.52 -16.66 -5.02
N ALA A 58 -13.10 -15.47 -5.10
CA ALA A 58 -13.21 -14.74 -6.36
C ALA A 58 -11.84 -14.36 -6.95
N LEU A 59 -10.83 -14.08 -6.11
CA LEU A 59 -9.47 -13.83 -6.57
C LEU A 59 -8.84 -15.08 -7.18
N CYS A 60 -8.97 -16.24 -6.52
CA CYS A 60 -8.48 -17.52 -7.03
C CYS A 60 -9.21 -17.97 -8.31
N GLU A 61 -10.51 -17.66 -8.44
CA GLU A 61 -11.28 -17.92 -9.66
C GLU A 61 -10.76 -17.10 -10.87
N ARG A 62 -10.43 -15.82 -10.65
CA ARG A 62 -9.86 -14.96 -11.70
C ARG A 62 -8.42 -15.33 -12.05
N HIS A 63 -7.65 -15.76 -11.06
CA HIS A 63 -6.22 -16.08 -11.21
C HIS A 63 -5.92 -17.46 -10.62
N PRO A 64 -6.05 -18.55 -11.41
CA PRO A 64 -5.91 -19.93 -10.91
C PRO A 64 -4.54 -20.27 -10.28
N GLN A 65 -3.50 -19.50 -10.58
CA GLN A 65 -2.16 -19.61 -10.01
C GLN A 65 -2.04 -18.98 -8.61
N VAL A 66 -3.06 -18.26 -8.15
CA VAL A 66 -3.06 -17.56 -6.87
C VAL A 66 -3.56 -18.47 -5.76
N VAL A 67 -2.87 -18.39 -4.62
CA VAL A 67 -3.32 -18.91 -3.33
C VAL A 67 -3.67 -17.71 -2.44
N ALA A 68 -4.96 -17.52 -2.16
CA ALA A 68 -5.46 -16.46 -1.30
C ALA A 68 -6.02 -17.04 0.00
N SER A 69 -5.47 -16.61 1.14
CA SER A 69 -5.87 -17.06 2.47
C SER A 69 -6.58 -15.94 3.24
N PRO A 70 -7.84 -16.13 3.68
CA PRO A 70 -8.51 -15.17 4.55
C PRO A 70 -7.87 -15.19 5.95
N LEU A 71 -7.68 -14.01 6.53
CA LEU A 71 -7.19 -13.81 7.89
C LEU A 71 -8.24 -13.07 8.72
N PRO A 72 -8.58 -13.57 9.92
CA PRO A 72 -9.32 -12.80 10.90
C PRO A 72 -8.59 -11.49 11.24
N ALA A 73 -9.33 -10.39 11.35
CA ALA A 73 -8.75 -9.07 11.59
C ALA A 73 -8.01 -8.99 12.95
N GLU A 74 -8.42 -9.81 13.91
CA GLU A 74 -7.83 -9.90 15.25
C GLU A 74 -6.39 -10.43 15.21
N LEU A 75 -6.04 -11.25 14.20
CA LEU A 75 -4.69 -11.78 14.05
C LEU A 75 -3.71 -10.74 13.52
N LEU A 76 -4.17 -9.63 12.94
CA LEU A 76 -3.29 -8.59 12.40
C LEU A 76 -2.34 -8.02 13.46
N GLN A 77 -2.72 -8.00 14.74
CA GLN A 77 -1.88 -7.45 15.81
C GLN A 77 -0.96 -8.49 16.47
N HIS A 78 -1.16 -9.78 16.22
CA HIS A 78 -0.54 -10.86 16.99
C HIS A 78 0.27 -11.85 16.15
N ASP A 79 -0.19 -12.14 14.93
CA ASP A 79 0.40 -13.19 14.09
C ASP A 79 0.27 -12.81 12.62
N LEU A 80 1.14 -11.91 12.17
CA LEU A 80 1.20 -11.50 10.78
C LEU A 80 2.04 -12.48 9.98
N PRO A 81 1.53 -12.99 8.85
CA PRO A 81 2.39 -13.70 7.91
C PRO A 81 3.47 -12.73 7.41
N ARG A 82 4.70 -13.23 7.32
CA ARG A 82 5.77 -12.47 6.68
C ARG A 82 5.46 -12.32 5.19
N THR A 83 5.28 -11.09 4.74
CA THR A 83 4.90 -10.73 3.37
C THR A 83 5.88 -9.75 2.77
N ASP A 84 5.95 -9.70 1.44
CA ASP A 84 6.81 -8.73 0.76
C ASP A 84 6.19 -7.33 0.77
N VAL A 85 4.87 -7.27 0.60
CA VAL A 85 4.09 -6.04 0.67
C VAL A 85 2.86 -6.22 1.57
N LEU A 86 2.54 -5.18 2.32
CA LEU A 86 1.29 -5.05 3.08
C LEU A 86 0.59 -3.81 2.57
N ILE A 87 -0.66 -3.93 2.12
CA ILE A 87 -1.41 -2.82 1.52
C ILE A 87 -2.74 -2.66 2.25
N ALA A 88 -2.95 -1.50 2.87
CA ALA A 88 -4.24 -1.10 3.41
C ALA A 88 -5.04 -0.32 2.37
N LEU A 89 -6.28 -0.78 2.16
CA LEU A 89 -7.22 -0.31 1.14
C LEU A 89 -8.59 -0.07 1.78
N THR A 90 -8.60 0.65 2.91
CA THR A 90 -9.77 0.82 3.77
C THR A 90 -10.10 2.30 3.97
N THR A 91 -11.37 2.59 4.17
CA THR A 91 -11.83 3.92 4.60
C THR A 91 -11.92 4.00 6.14
N SER A 92 -10.98 3.36 6.84
CA SER A 92 -11.00 3.29 8.30
C SER A 92 -10.71 4.67 8.92
N ARG A 93 -11.22 4.88 10.13
CA ARG A 93 -10.92 6.06 10.98
C ARG A 93 -9.98 5.73 12.14
N THR A 94 -9.52 4.49 12.20
CA THR A 94 -8.60 3.96 13.20
C THR A 94 -7.59 3.08 12.49
N ALA A 95 -6.33 3.10 12.94
CA ALA A 95 -5.26 2.31 12.34
C ALA A 95 -5.67 0.84 12.15
N VAL A 96 -5.42 0.30 10.95
CA VAL A 96 -5.67 -1.10 10.58
C VAL A 96 -4.38 -1.84 10.27
N ILE A 97 -3.34 -1.10 9.86
CA ILE A 97 -2.00 -1.62 9.73
C ILE A 97 -1.47 -1.85 11.16
N PRO A 98 -0.83 -2.99 11.41
CA PRO A 98 -0.25 -3.29 12.72
C PRO A 98 0.96 -2.41 13.02
N GLU A 99 1.21 -2.16 14.31
CA GLU A 99 2.37 -1.37 14.74
C GLU A 99 3.69 -2.07 14.38
N HIS A 100 3.70 -3.40 14.49
CA HIS A 100 4.87 -4.23 14.24
C HIS A 100 4.78 -4.89 12.87
N VAL A 101 5.37 -4.23 11.87
CA VAL A 101 5.56 -4.79 10.52
C VAL A 101 7.01 -5.25 10.38
N ALA A 102 7.25 -6.42 9.78
CA ALA A 102 8.59 -6.94 9.53
C ALA A 102 9.43 -5.94 8.72
N SER A 103 10.71 -5.78 9.06
CA SER A 103 11.59 -4.75 8.48
C SER A 103 11.72 -4.83 6.96
N ASP A 104 11.59 -6.02 6.38
CA ASP A 104 11.66 -6.28 4.95
C ASP A 104 10.30 -6.33 4.24
N THR A 105 9.21 -5.99 4.92
CA THR A 105 7.88 -5.78 4.34
C THR A 105 7.68 -4.30 4.03
N LEU A 106 7.32 -3.98 2.79
CA LEU A 106 6.91 -2.64 2.39
C LEU A 106 5.42 -2.44 2.75
N ALA A 107 5.16 -1.58 3.74
CA ALA A 107 3.80 -1.24 4.14
C ALA A 107 3.29 -0.04 3.34
N ILE A 108 2.07 -0.14 2.82
CA ILE A 108 1.46 0.83 1.90
C ILE A 108 0.05 1.19 2.38
N GLY A 109 -0.23 2.48 2.54
CA GLY A 109 -1.56 3.00 2.84
C GLY A 109 -2.15 3.70 1.63
N VAL A 110 -3.34 3.27 1.20
CA VAL A 110 -4.00 3.72 -0.03
C VAL A 110 -5.39 4.30 0.26
N GLY A 111 -6.11 3.75 1.24
CA GLY A 111 -7.53 4.04 1.46
C GLY A 111 -7.81 5.30 2.28
N ALA A 112 -6.87 5.76 3.11
CA ALA A 112 -7.04 6.97 3.92
C ALA A 112 -6.60 8.24 3.15
N PHE A 113 -7.53 8.87 2.43
CA PHE A 113 -7.35 10.10 1.65
C PHE A 113 -8.15 11.30 2.19
N LYS A 114 -8.58 11.22 3.47
CA LYS A 114 -9.21 12.35 4.17
C LYS A 114 -8.54 12.55 5.52
N PRO A 115 -8.55 13.79 6.07
CA PRO A 115 -7.95 14.08 7.37
C PRO A 115 -8.45 13.21 8.53
N ASP A 116 -9.70 12.74 8.50
CA ASP A 116 -10.31 11.90 9.54
C ASP A 116 -10.07 10.39 9.36
N MET A 117 -9.49 9.98 8.23
CA MET A 117 -9.20 8.58 7.94
C MET A 117 -7.80 8.18 8.41
N VAL A 118 -7.70 6.97 8.96
CA VAL A 118 -6.46 6.40 9.48
C VAL A 118 -6.38 4.92 9.13
N GLU A 119 -5.29 4.52 8.48
CA GLU A 119 -4.83 3.17 8.22
C GLU A 119 -3.53 2.83 8.94
N PHE A 120 -2.59 3.78 9.03
CA PHE A 120 -1.29 3.60 9.70
C PHE A 120 -1.34 3.99 11.18
N PRO A 121 -0.71 3.20 12.07
CA PRO A 121 -0.50 3.63 13.44
C PRO A 121 0.66 4.63 13.51
N ALA A 122 0.53 5.64 14.38
CA ALA A 122 1.56 6.67 14.58
C ALA A 122 2.93 6.08 14.93
N ALA A 123 2.97 5.02 15.75
CA ALA A 123 4.20 4.33 16.14
C ALA A 123 5.01 3.85 14.93
N LEU A 124 4.36 3.25 13.92
CA LEU A 124 5.03 2.77 12.71
C LEU A 124 5.54 3.93 11.85
N LEU A 125 4.75 5.01 11.73
CA LEU A 125 5.13 6.23 11.00
C LEU A 125 6.36 6.89 11.62
N HIS A 126 6.45 6.94 12.95
CA HIS A 126 7.63 7.49 13.64
C HIS A 126 8.83 6.55 13.59
N ALA A 127 8.61 5.23 13.50
CA ALA A 127 9.68 4.23 13.45
C ALA A 127 10.37 4.14 12.08
N ARG A 128 9.65 4.37 10.97
CA ARG A 128 10.15 4.21 9.59
C ARG A 128 10.37 5.54 8.88
N ALA A 129 11.10 5.50 7.76
CA ALA A 129 11.08 6.61 6.81
C ALA A 129 9.71 6.64 6.10
N ILE A 130 9.25 7.84 5.71
CA ILE A 130 7.93 8.03 5.10
C ILE A 130 8.13 8.51 3.67
N VAL A 131 7.57 7.78 2.73
CA VAL A 131 7.49 8.17 1.32
C VAL A 131 6.05 8.45 0.95
N VAL A 132 5.79 9.54 0.25
CA VAL A 132 4.46 9.92 -0.26
C VAL A 132 4.45 9.99 -1.78
N ASP A 133 3.27 9.92 -2.40
CA ASP A 133 3.09 10.19 -3.83
C ASP A 133 3.33 11.66 -4.15
N ASP A 134 2.68 12.57 -3.43
CA ASP A 134 2.82 14.01 -3.55
C ASP A 134 2.80 14.68 -2.16
N LEU A 135 3.75 15.58 -1.88
CA LEU A 135 3.83 16.26 -0.59
C LEU A 135 2.64 17.19 -0.36
N GLY A 136 2.21 17.93 -1.38
CA GLY A 136 1.11 18.88 -1.28
C GLY A 136 -0.21 18.19 -0.96
N GLY A 137 -0.55 17.12 -1.69
CA GLY A 137 -1.71 16.29 -1.45
C GLY A 137 -1.65 15.61 -0.08
N ALA A 138 -0.53 14.96 0.26
CA ALA A 138 -0.39 14.27 1.54
C ALA A 138 -0.59 15.22 2.74
N HIS A 139 -0.09 16.46 2.67
CA HIS A 139 -0.23 17.45 3.75
C HIS A 139 -1.69 17.80 4.07
N HIS A 140 -2.59 17.71 3.09
CA HIS A 140 -4.01 18.06 3.24
C HIS A 140 -4.91 16.83 3.43
N GLU A 141 -4.52 15.68 2.90
CA GLU A 141 -5.42 14.53 2.75
C GLU A 141 -4.98 13.29 3.52
N ALA A 142 -3.69 13.12 3.79
CA ALA A 142 -3.18 11.91 4.45
C ALA A 142 -3.46 11.97 5.95
N GLY A 143 -4.69 11.65 6.36
CA GLY A 143 -5.14 11.68 7.75
C GLY A 143 -4.21 10.92 8.71
N ASP A 144 -3.66 9.80 8.26
CA ASP A 144 -2.58 9.05 8.93
C ASP A 144 -1.40 9.94 9.40
N LEU A 145 -0.86 10.72 8.47
CA LEU A 145 0.33 11.53 8.68
C LEU A 145 -0.01 12.79 9.48
N ILE A 146 -1.16 13.40 9.16
CA ILE A 146 -1.68 14.60 9.84
C ILE A 146 -1.95 14.29 11.31
N GLN A 147 -2.69 13.22 11.61
CA GLN A 147 -3.06 12.85 12.97
C GLN A 147 -1.87 12.34 13.78
N ALA A 148 -0.92 11.64 13.13
CA ALA A 148 0.33 11.22 13.76
C ALA A 148 1.33 12.36 14.01
N LYS A 149 1.05 13.58 13.51
CA LYS A 149 1.92 14.75 13.63
C LYS A 149 3.36 14.44 13.18
N VAL A 150 3.49 13.84 12.00
CA VAL A 150 4.80 13.49 11.45
C VAL A 150 5.63 14.76 11.21
N ASP A 151 6.94 14.61 11.26
CA ASP A 151 7.87 15.65 10.85
C ASP A 151 7.91 15.72 9.31
N TRP A 152 7.24 16.71 8.74
CA TRP A 152 7.12 16.87 7.28
C TRP A 152 8.46 17.15 6.59
N GLU A 153 9.46 17.67 7.29
CA GLU A 153 10.81 17.85 6.73
C GLU A 153 11.50 16.51 6.44
N ARG A 154 11.00 15.43 7.05
CA ARG A 154 11.52 14.06 6.90
C ARG A 154 10.65 13.19 5.99
N VAL A 155 9.58 13.75 5.41
CA VAL A 155 8.73 13.05 4.45
C VAL A 155 9.29 13.27 3.05
N THR A 156 9.48 12.20 2.30
CA THR A 156 10.07 12.26 0.96
C THR A 156 9.02 12.00 -0.11
N ALA A 157 8.95 12.83 -1.15
CA ALA A 157 8.13 12.53 -2.32
C ALA A 157 8.79 11.43 -3.16
N ILE A 158 8.00 10.46 -3.63
CA ILE A 158 8.52 9.39 -4.51
C ILE A 158 9.08 9.95 -5.83
N GLY A 159 8.59 11.12 -6.28
CA GLY A 159 9.15 11.84 -7.43
C GLY A 159 10.61 12.27 -7.22
N ASP A 160 11.00 12.62 -5.99
CA ASP A 160 12.39 12.97 -5.67
C ASP A 160 13.29 11.74 -5.65
N VAL A 161 12.77 10.59 -5.22
CA VAL A 161 13.46 9.29 -5.32
C VAL A 161 13.67 8.91 -6.78
N LEU A 162 12.62 9.03 -7.61
CA LEU A 162 12.67 8.69 -9.03
C LEU A 162 13.60 9.60 -9.85
N SER A 163 13.73 10.87 -9.45
CA SER A 163 14.62 11.84 -10.11
C SER A 163 16.05 11.85 -9.55
N GLY A 164 16.35 11.00 -8.56
CA GLY A 164 17.67 10.92 -7.93
C GLY A 164 18.02 12.09 -7.00
N LYS A 165 17.03 12.94 -6.67
CA LYS A 165 17.20 14.03 -5.69
C LYS A 165 17.24 13.50 -4.25
N ALA A 166 16.54 12.39 -4.00
CA ALA A 166 16.57 11.68 -2.73
C ALA A 166 17.22 10.29 -2.94
N ASP A 167 18.20 9.96 -2.11
CA ASP A 167 18.84 8.66 -2.14
C ASP A 167 17.92 7.58 -1.56
N LYS A 168 17.63 6.55 -2.37
CA LYS A 168 16.85 5.39 -1.95
C LYS A 168 17.50 4.66 -0.76
N ALA A 169 18.84 4.60 -0.69
CA ALA A 169 19.53 3.94 0.42
C ALA A 169 19.28 4.65 1.76
N ALA A 170 19.11 5.97 1.74
CA ALA A 170 18.81 6.78 2.92
C ALA A 170 17.38 6.57 3.45
N LEU A 171 16.49 5.95 2.67
CA LEU A 171 15.12 5.61 3.11
C LEU A 171 15.06 4.34 3.98
N SER A 172 16.17 3.61 4.11
CA SER A 172 16.28 2.52 5.09
C SER A 172 16.59 3.09 6.47
N LYS A 173 15.61 3.02 7.37
CA LYS A 173 15.77 3.48 8.77
C LYS A 173 15.87 2.28 9.68
N ASN A 174 16.99 2.16 10.42
CA ASN A 174 17.26 1.02 11.31
C ASN A 174 17.17 -0.35 10.59
N GLY A 175 17.53 -0.40 9.30
CA GLY A 175 17.43 -1.62 8.49
C GLY A 175 16.01 -1.99 8.05
N ALA A 176 15.01 -1.13 8.29
CA ALA A 176 13.65 -1.31 7.84
C ALA A 176 13.35 -0.50 6.57
N LEU A 177 12.56 -1.08 5.68
CA LEU A 177 11.99 -0.42 4.51
C LEU A 177 11.11 0.76 4.94
N PRO A 178 11.00 1.81 4.09
CA PRO A 178 10.07 2.91 4.35
C PRO A 178 8.62 2.42 4.36
N VAL A 179 7.72 3.25 4.88
CA VAL A 179 6.30 3.15 4.55
C VAL A 179 6.00 4.00 3.32
N PHE A 180 5.01 3.58 2.54
CA PHE A 180 4.54 4.34 1.39
C PHE A 180 3.09 4.76 1.59
N LYS A 181 2.81 6.07 1.52
CA LYS A 181 1.46 6.60 1.59
C LYS A 181 1.08 7.23 0.25
N THR A 182 -0.12 6.93 -0.22
CA THR A 182 -0.69 7.59 -1.40
C THR A 182 -2.09 8.07 -1.08
N VAL A 183 -2.42 9.29 -1.52
CA VAL A 183 -3.76 9.88 -1.44
C VAL A 183 -4.39 10.06 -2.82
N GLY A 184 -3.59 9.89 -3.87
CA GLY A 184 -4.01 10.09 -5.25
C GLY A 184 -3.65 11.49 -5.74
N GLN A 185 -3.41 11.60 -7.05
CA GLN A 185 -3.09 12.87 -7.68
C GLN A 185 -3.63 12.85 -9.11
N ALA A 186 -4.23 13.96 -9.55
CA ALA A 186 -4.82 14.11 -10.88
C ALA A 186 -3.82 13.87 -12.04
N SER A 187 -2.51 13.96 -11.77
CA SER A 187 -1.46 13.60 -12.72
C SER A 187 -1.56 12.14 -13.17
N TRP A 188 -1.98 11.23 -12.29
CA TRP A 188 -2.20 9.81 -12.59
C TRP A 188 -3.41 9.61 -13.49
N ASP A 189 -4.50 10.33 -13.25
CA ASP A 189 -5.69 10.28 -14.10
C ASP A 189 -5.39 10.81 -15.51
N LEU A 190 -4.64 11.91 -15.59
CA LEU A 190 -4.18 12.45 -16.87
C LEU A 190 -3.28 11.47 -17.63
N ALA A 191 -2.35 10.81 -16.92
CA ALA A 191 -1.50 9.79 -17.51
C ALA A 191 -2.32 8.60 -18.03
N ALA A 192 -3.27 8.10 -17.24
CA ALA A 192 -4.18 7.03 -17.65
C ALA A 192 -5.02 7.43 -18.88
N GLY A 193 -5.57 8.65 -18.90
CA GLY A 193 -6.31 9.18 -20.03
C GLY A 193 -5.47 9.28 -21.31
N ARG A 194 -4.20 9.66 -21.20
CA ARG A 194 -3.25 9.66 -22.34
C ARG A 194 -2.99 8.26 -22.87
N VAL A 195 -2.83 7.27 -21.99
CA VAL A 195 -2.66 5.85 -22.38
C VAL A 195 -3.90 5.34 -23.10
N MET A 196 -5.10 5.58 -22.55
CA MET A 196 -6.35 5.16 -23.17
C MET A 196 -6.56 5.80 -24.55
N ARG A 197 -6.28 7.10 -24.68
CA ARG A 197 -6.34 7.77 -25.98
C ARG A 197 -5.39 7.13 -27.00
N ALA A 198 -4.17 6.78 -26.57
CA ALA A 198 -3.18 6.16 -27.44
C ALA A 198 -3.56 4.71 -27.83
N SER A 199 -4.25 3.96 -26.96
CA SER A 199 -4.70 2.60 -27.26
C SER A 199 -5.87 2.56 -28.24
N LEU A 200 -6.73 3.59 -28.23
CA LEU A 200 -7.85 3.72 -29.18
C LEU A 200 -7.42 4.22 -30.56
N ALA A 201 -6.22 4.78 -30.68
CA ALA A 201 -5.65 5.25 -31.94
C ALA A 201 -4.89 4.16 -32.71
N ARG A 202 -4.89 2.92 -32.21
CA ARG A 202 -4.32 1.73 -32.85
C ARG A 202 -5.45 0.84 -33.36
#